data_AF-A0A7Y6ZCR5-F1
#
_entry.id   AF-A0A7Y6ZCR5-F1
#
_cell.length_a   1.000
_cell.length_b   1.000
_cell.length_c   1.000
_cell.angle_alpha   90.00
_cell.angle_beta   90.00
_cell.angle_gamma   90.00
#
_symmetry.space_group_name_H-M   'P 1'
#
loop_
_entity.id
_entity.type
_entity.pdbx_description
1 polymer ?
#
loop_
_entity_poly.entity_id
_entity_poly.type
_entity_poly.pdbx_seq_one_letter_code
_entity_poly.pdbx_strand_id
1 'polypeptide(L)'
;MTDESDHTEDNDPALAGEYVLRLLDAVEEARFEARLKDDPELQRMVHEWERELAVFAGDLAEVRPSKALKSRIMAQIAPAPSGPKRSIFGLWASGAAAVAMVGFLAFAPLLNAPGPKFHVDLVSGNLVVAAGFIPETDVMIVQLNQGAPRPGRALELWLIADGSETPVSLGLVPSEIGEIRVTIPPALLAQVEGATMAVSDEPPGGSPTGQPTGDILASAAVFEL
;
A
#
# COMPACT_ATOMS: atom_id res chain seq x y z
N MET A 1 34.88 -29.07 20.72
CA MET A 1 33.42 -29.15 20.93
C MET A 1 33.11 -27.97 21.83
N THR A 2 32.84 -26.82 21.22
CA THR A 2 32.68 -25.54 21.94
C THR A 2 31.19 -25.29 22.04
N ASP A 3 30.72 -25.04 23.27
CA ASP A 3 29.38 -24.56 23.60
C ASP A 3 29.13 -23.24 22.87
N GLU A 4 28.14 -23.20 21.97
CA GLU A 4 27.84 -22.05 21.10
C GLU A 4 26.32 -21.86 20.96
N SER A 5 25.58 -21.91 22.07
CA SER A 5 24.12 -21.77 22.00
C SER A 5 23.46 -21.14 23.23
N ASP A 6 24.14 -20.24 23.95
CA ASP A 6 23.56 -19.61 25.16
C ASP A 6 23.75 -18.07 25.26
N HIS A 7 24.02 -17.40 24.13
CA HIS A 7 24.28 -15.94 24.10
C HIS A 7 23.45 -15.13 23.09
N THR A 8 22.44 -15.72 22.44
CA THR A 8 21.72 -15.02 21.35
C THR A 8 20.76 -13.94 21.83
N GLU A 9 20.04 -14.14 22.94
CA GLU A 9 19.03 -13.17 23.41
C GLU A 9 19.64 -11.86 23.94
N ASP A 10 20.82 -11.91 24.56
CA ASP A 10 21.50 -10.72 25.13
C ASP A 10 22.19 -9.86 24.07
N ASN A 11 22.36 -10.38 22.85
CA ASN A 11 23.04 -9.70 21.73
C ASN A 11 22.09 -9.30 20.59
N ASP A 12 20.79 -9.54 20.72
CA ASP A 12 19.79 -9.22 19.69
C ASP A 12 19.77 -7.73 19.27
N PRO A 13 19.97 -6.74 20.17
CA PRO A 13 20.07 -5.34 19.76
C PRO A 13 21.24 -5.05 18.82
N ALA A 14 22.41 -5.68 19.04
CA ALA A 14 23.57 -5.50 18.17
C ALA A 14 23.38 -6.25 16.85
N LEU A 15 22.84 -7.48 16.91
CA LEU A 15 22.56 -8.30 15.74
C LEU A 15 21.51 -7.65 14.81
N ALA A 16 20.51 -6.96 15.37
CA ALA A 16 19.56 -6.16 14.60
C ALA A 16 20.25 -4.99 13.87
N GLY A 17 21.23 -4.34 14.50
CA GLY A 17 22.04 -3.29 13.87
C GLY A 17 22.91 -3.85 12.73
N GLU A 18 23.55 -4.99 12.94
CA GLU A 18 24.33 -5.69 11.90
C GLU A 18 23.46 -6.13 10.73
N TYR A 19 22.24 -6.60 10.99
CA TYR A 19 21.25 -6.91 9.95
C TYR A 19 20.91 -5.67 9.11
N VAL A 20 20.53 -4.56 9.75
CA VAL A 20 20.16 -3.31 9.05
C VAL A 20 21.32 -2.74 8.23
N LEU A 21 22.55 -2.82 8.77
CA LEU A 21 23.77 -2.38 8.07
C LEU A 21 24.29 -3.38 7.03
N ARG A 22 23.60 -4.52 6.83
CA ARG A 22 23.99 -5.60 5.90
C ARG A 22 25.39 -6.15 6.16
N LEU A 23 25.72 -6.34 7.44
CA LEU A 23 27.01 -6.88 7.91
C LEU A 23 26.98 -8.39 8.18
N LEU A 24 25.79 -8.99 8.29
CA LEU A 24 25.61 -10.43 8.46
C LEU A 24 26.02 -11.20 7.20
N ASP A 25 26.57 -12.40 7.39
CA ASP A 25 26.74 -13.32 6.27
C ASP A 25 25.40 -13.94 5.83
N ALA A 26 25.39 -14.62 4.67
CA ALA A 26 24.14 -15.16 4.11
C ALA A 26 23.45 -16.22 4.99
N VAL A 27 24.19 -16.93 5.85
CA VAL A 27 23.65 -17.94 6.74
C VAL A 27 23.08 -17.29 8.00
N GLU A 28 23.80 -16.32 8.56
CA GLU A 28 23.37 -15.51 9.69
C GLU A 28 22.12 -14.70 9.35
N GLU A 29 22.11 -14.04 8.18
CA GLU A 29 20.98 -13.28 7.67
C GLU A 29 19.74 -14.18 7.51
N ALA A 30 19.87 -15.35 6.89
CA ALA A 30 18.74 -16.28 6.73
C ALA A 30 18.18 -16.78 8.08
N ARG A 31 19.03 -16.99 9.08
CA ARG A 31 18.61 -17.36 10.45
C ARG A 31 17.93 -16.20 11.16
N PHE A 32 18.47 -15.00 11.02
CA PHE A 32 17.90 -13.78 11.57
C PHE A 32 16.52 -13.50 10.97
N GLU A 33 16.39 -13.57 9.65
CA GLU A 33 15.11 -13.37 8.93
C GLU A 33 14.06 -14.44 9.27
N ALA A 34 14.47 -15.67 9.55
CA ALA A 34 13.55 -16.70 10.00
C ALA A 34 12.93 -16.36 11.37
N ARG A 35 13.73 -15.82 12.30
CA ARG A 35 13.23 -15.33 13.61
C ARG A 35 12.40 -14.06 13.47
N LEU A 36 12.86 -13.12 12.64
CA LEU A 36 12.22 -11.81 12.45
C LEU A 36 10.75 -11.91 12.04
N LYS A 37 10.34 -12.97 11.34
CA LYS A 37 8.95 -13.19 10.91
C LYS A 37 7.97 -13.30 12.08
N ASP A 38 8.40 -13.92 13.18
CA ASP A 38 7.52 -14.34 14.27
C ASP A 38 7.85 -13.66 15.62
N ASP A 39 8.90 -12.84 15.68
CA ASP A 39 9.37 -12.15 16.89
C ASP A 39 9.09 -10.63 16.84
N PRO A 40 8.03 -10.14 17.53
CA PRO A 40 7.69 -8.72 17.55
C PRO A 40 8.73 -7.82 18.22
N GLU A 41 9.50 -8.36 19.18
CA GLU A 41 10.53 -7.57 19.86
C GLU A 41 11.72 -7.33 18.94
N LEU A 42 12.14 -8.36 18.20
CA LEU A 42 13.18 -8.27 17.19
C LEU A 42 12.77 -7.32 16.05
N GLN A 43 11.51 -7.37 15.60
CA GLN A 43 10.96 -6.42 14.63
C GLN A 43 11.05 -4.96 15.13
N ARG A 44 10.73 -4.73 16.40
CA ARG A 44 10.83 -3.41 17.03
C ARG A 44 12.27 -2.90 17.03
N MET A 45 13.24 -3.75 17.36
CA MET A 45 14.67 -3.39 17.36
C MET A 45 15.17 -3.02 15.96
N VAL A 46 14.81 -3.80 14.94
CA VAL A 46 15.16 -3.50 13.53
C VAL A 46 14.58 -2.14 13.12
N HIS A 47 13.30 -1.89 13.39
CA HIS A 47 12.66 -0.62 13.06
C HIS A 47 13.28 0.57 13.82
N GLU A 48 13.76 0.36 15.05
CA GLU A 48 14.46 1.38 15.81
C GLU A 48 15.78 1.77 15.13
N TRP A 49 16.59 0.79 14.74
CA TRP A 49 17.83 1.00 13.98
C TRP A 49 17.59 1.69 12.63
N GLU A 50 16.61 1.23 11.85
CA GLU A 50 16.27 1.85 10.55
C GLU A 50 15.91 3.33 10.70
N ARG A 51 15.12 3.67 11.73
CA ARG A 51 14.73 5.05 12.03
C ARG A 51 15.90 5.93 12.45
N GLU A 52 16.81 5.41 13.27
CA GLU A 52 18.02 6.14 13.66
C GLU A 52 18.92 6.41 12.45
N LEU A 53 19.09 5.41 11.58
CA LEU A 53 19.92 5.54 10.38
C LEU A 53 19.28 6.40 9.29
N ALA A 54 17.95 6.47 9.22
CA ALA A 54 17.22 7.28 8.25
C ALA A 54 17.55 8.78 8.36
N VAL A 55 17.94 9.27 9.54
CA VAL A 55 18.35 10.67 9.73
C VAL A 55 19.55 11.03 8.85
N PHE A 56 20.48 10.10 8.62
CA PHE A 56 21.64 10.34 7.75
C PHE A 56 21.29 10.42 6.27
N ALA A 57 20.13 9.92 5.86
CA ALA A 57 19.69 9.98 4.46
C ALA A 57 19.20 11.38 4.04
N GLY A 58 18.86 12.25 5.01
CA GLY A 58 18.31 13.59 4.73
C GLY A 58 19.26 14.53 3.99
N ASP A 59 20.57 14.35 4.16
CA ASP A 59 21.60 15.19 3.54
C ASP A 59 22.13 14.63 2.19
N LEU A 60 21.60 13.50 1.73
CA LEU A 60 22.02 12.88 0.48
C LEU A 60 21.45 13.64 -0.73
N ALA A 61 22.29 13.89 -1.73
CA ALA A 61 21.87 14.51 -2.97
C ALA A 61 20.89 13.60 -3.73
N GLU A 62 19.74 14.16 -4.14
CA GLU A 62 18.77 13.43 -4.95
C GLU A 62 19.36 13.06 -6.31
N VAL A 63 19.34 11.76 -6.64
CA VAL A 63 19.72 11.26 -7.97
C VAL A 63 18.46 10.81 -8.69
N ARG A 64 18.08 11.55 -9.73
CA ARG A 64 16.89 11.21 -10.52
C ARG A 64 17.09 9.85 -11.23
N PRO A 65 16.26 8.84 -10.94
CA PRO A 65 16.34 7.56 -11.63
C PRO A 65 15.95 7.68 -13.10
N SER A 66 16.35 6.71 -13.93
CA SER A 66 15.93 6.67 -15.33
C SER A 66 14.41 6.57 -15.45
N LYS A 67 13.82 7.26 -16.44
CA LYS A 67 12.35 7.26 -16.67
C LYS A 67 11.76 5.85 -16.85
N ALA A 68 12.55 4.90 -17.36
CA ALA A 68 12.10 3.53 -17.59
C ALA A 68 12.14 2.63 -16.34
N LEU A 69 12.78 3.07 -15.25
CA LEU A 69 12.98 2.22 -14.06
C LEU A 69 11.66 1.87 -13.38
N LYS A 70 10.76 2.85 -13.21
CA LYS A 70 9.42 2.64 -12.63
C LYS A 70 8.65 1.59 -13.41
N SER A 71 8.56 1.73 -14.74
CA SER A 71 7.85 0.78 -15.61
C SER A 71 8.44 -0.64 -15.53
N ARG A 72 9.77 -0.76 -15.44
CA ARG A 72 10.44 -2.07 -15.30
C ARG A 72 10.12 -2.74 -13.97
N ILE A 73 10.14 -1.99 -12.87
CA ILE A 73 9.80 -2.49 -11.54
C ILE A 73 8.33 -2.94 -11.50
N MET A 74 7.42 -2.09 -12.00
CA MET A 74 6.01 -2.42 -12.08
C MET A 74 5.74 -3.69 -12.90
N ALA A 75 6.47 -3.89 -14.01
CA ALA A 75 6.34 -5.12 -14.80
C ALA A 75 6.83 -6.39 -14.09
N GLN A 76 7.71 -6.29 -13.08
CA GLN A 76 8.20 -7.43 -12.29
C GLN A 76 7.30 -7.78 -11.11
N ILE A 77 6.60 -6.78 -10.56
CA ILE A 77 5.70 -6.94 -9.42
C ILE A 77 4.27 -7.22 -9.91
N ALA A 78 3.92 -6.74 -11.10
CA ALA A 78 2.63 -7.00 -11.71
C ALA A 78 2.42 -8.52 -11.86
N PRO A 79 1.23 -9.04 -11.50
CA PRO A 79 0.91 -10.44 -11.71
C PRO A 79 1.12 -10.80 -13.18
N ALA A 80 1.84 -11.89 -13.43
CA ALA A 80 2.14 -12.34 -14.79
C ALA A 80 0.84 -12.45 -15.60
N PRO A 81 0.75 -11.90 -16.82
CA PRO A 81 -0.44 -12.04 -17.65
C PRO A 81 -0.62 -13.52 -18.02
N SER A 82 -1.49 -14.21 -17.29
CA SER A 82 -1.91 -15.57 -17.60
C SER A 82 -2.95 -15.53 -18.73
N GLY A 83 -2.53 -15.13 -19.92
CA GLY A 83 -3.31 -15.28 -21.13
C GLY A 83 -3.24 -16.74 -21.63
N PRO A 84 -4.37 -17.38 -22.00
CA PRO A 84 -4.33 -18.74 -22.50
C PRO A 84 -3.57 -18.80 -23.83
N LYS A 85 -2.44 -19.52 -23.85
CA LYS A 85 -1.79 -19.93 -25.11
C LYS A 85 -2.80 -20.78 -25.88
N ARG A 86 -3.35 -20.24 -26.98
CA ARG A 86 -4.27 -20.96 -27.87
C ARG A 86 -3.53 -22.15 -28.49
N SER A 87 -3.69 -23.32 -27.88
CA SER A 87 -3.30 -24.60 -28.48
C SER A 87 -4.35 -25.01 -29.51
N ILE A 88 -3.94 -25.10 -30.76
CA ILE A 88 -4.77 -25.50 -31.91
C ILE A 88 -5.03 -27.02 -31.99
N PHE A 89 -4.81 -27.79 -30.91
CA PHE A 89 -4.90 -29.25 -30.92
C PHE A 89 -6.09 -29.86 -30.16
N GLY A 90 -7.12 -29.09 -29.83
CA GLY A 90 -8.24 -29.53 -28.99
C GLY A 90 -9.58 -29.74 -29.69
N LEU A 91 -9.63 -30.20 -30.95
CA LEU A 91 -10.87 -30.33 -31.73
C LEU A 91 -11.58 -31.69 -31.56
N TRP A 92 -11.51 -32.31 -30.37
CA TRP A 92 -12.22 -33.57 -30.05
C TRP A 92 -12.59 -33.67 -28.57
N ALA A 93 -13.45 -32.78 -28.05
CA ALA A 93 -14.10 -32.96 -26.75
C ALA A 93 -15.41 -32.17 -26.63
N SER A 94 -16.38 -32.45 -27.52
CA SER A 94 -17.71 -31.85 -27.49
C SER A 94 -18.61 -32.57 -26.49
N GLY A 95 -18.84 -31.96 -25.32
CA GLY A 95 -19.87 -32.40 -24.37
C GLY A 95 -19.74 -31.79 -22.97
N ALA A 96 -18.67 -32.11 -22.24
CA ALA A 96 -18.47 -31.64 -20.86
C ALA A 96 -17.82 -30.25 -20.76
N ALA A 97 -17.13 -29.79 -21.81
CA ALA A 97 -16.39 -28.53 -21.81
C ALA A 97 -17.27 -27.26 -21.81
N ALA A 98 -18.53 -27.34 -22.29
CA ALA A 98 -19.38 -26.17 -22.39
C ALA A 98 -19.81 -25.62 -21.02
N VAL A 99 -20.09 -26.49 -20.04
CA VAL A 99 -20.48 -26.07 -18.68
C VAL A 99 -19.28 -25.53 -17.91
N ALA A 100 -18.11 -26.16 -18.04
CA ALA A 100 -16.88 -25.70 -17.39
C ALA A 100 -16.37 -24.37 -18.00
N MET A 101 -16.52 -24.15 -19.31
CA MET A 101 -16.14 -22.90 -19.97
C MET A 101 -17.05 -21.74 -19.55
N VAL A 102 -18.38 -21.97 -19.44
CA VAL A 102 -19.31 -20.94 -18.93
C VAL A 102 -19.03 -20.63 -17.46
N GLY A 103 -18.76 -21.65 -16.64
CA GLY A 103 -18.34 -21.46 -15.25
C GLY A 103 -17.03 -20.69 -15.13
N PHE A 104 -16.02 -21.02 -15.95
CA PHE A 104 -14.73 -20.32 -15.96
C PHE A 104 -14.86 -18.88 -16.47
N LEU A 105 -15.66 -18.61 -17.51
CA LEU A 105 -15.90 -17.23 -17.97
C LEU A 105 -16.71 -16.40 -16.97
N ALA A 106 -17.61 -17.03 -16.21
CA ALA A 106 -18.34 -16.39 -15.13
C ALA A 106 -17.45 -16.09 -13.90
N PHE A 107 -16.45 -16.93 -13.63
CA PHE A 107 -15.53 -16.79 -12.49
C PHE A 107 -14.19 -16.09 -12.81
N ALA A 108 -13.79 -16.00 -14.08
CA ALA A 108 -12.56 -15.35 -14.53
C ALA A 108 -12.43 -13.87 -14.09
N PRO A 109 -13.51 -13.06 -14.03
CA PRO A 109 -13.43 -11.69 -13.49
C PRO A 109 -13.04 -11.65 -12.02
N LEU A 110 -13.32 -12.72 -11.25
CA LEU A 110 -12.97 -12.82 -9.83
C LEU A 110 -11.47 -13.05 -9.60
N LEU A 111 -10.74 -13.53 -10.62
CA LEU A 111 -9.30 -13.81 -10.58
C LEU A 111 -8.45 -12.70 -11.22
N ASN A 112 -9.06 -11.78 -11.96
CA ASN A 112 -8.43 -10.64 -12.62
C ASN A 112 -9.22 -9.35 -12.30
N ALA A 113 -9.33 -9.02 -11.02
CA ALA A 113 -9.85 -7.71 -10.64
C ALA A 113 -8.86 -6.64 -11.13
N PRO A 114 -9.31 -5.60 -11.87
CA PRO A 114 -8.45 -4.49 -12.26
C PRO A 114 -7.85 -3.85 -11.00
N GLY A 115 -6.53 -3.68 -10.99
CA GLY A 115 -5.82 -2.98 -9.92
C GLY A 115 -6.00 -1.46 -10.03
N PRO A 116 -5.63 -0.70 -8.99
CA PRO A 116 -5.67 0.75 -9.04
C PRO A 116 -4.86 1.28 -10.22
N LYS A 117 -5.41 2.26 -10.93
CA LYS A 117 -4.72 3.00 -11.98
C LYS A 117 -4.10 4.29 -11.44
N PHE A 118 -4.79 4.94 -10.52
CA PHE A 118 -4.31 6.14 -9.85
C PHE A 118 -4.09 5.84 -8.38
N HIS A 119 -3.05 6.43 -7.80
CA HIS A 119 -2.61 6.14 -6.45
C HIS A 119 -2.12 7.40 -5.73
N VAL A 120 -2.26 7.41 -4.42
CA VAL A 120 -1.66 8.41 -3.53
C VAL A 120 -1.29 7.77 -2.19
N ASP A 121 -0.14 8.17 -1.65
CA ASP A 121 0.30 7.85 -0.30
C ASP A 121 0.30 9.13 0.55
N LEU A 122 -0.46 9.11 1.64
CA LEU A 122 -0.68 10.22 2.57
C LEU A 122 0.04 9.87 3.88
N VAL A 123 1.24 10.42 4.05
CA VAL A 123 2.16 10.10 5.16
C VAL A 123 2.37 11.31 6.05
N SER A 124 2.20 11.13 7.36
CA SER A 124 2.47 12.16 8.37
C SER A 124 2.78 11.55 9.73
N GLY A 125 4.03 11.65 10.18
CA GLY A 125 4.46 11.03 11.44
C GLY A 125 4.24 9.51 11.43
N ASN A 126 3.34 9.02 12.29
CA ASN A 126 2.96 7.60 12.38
C ASN A 126 1.68 7.24 11.59
N LEU A 127 1.11 8.19 10.85
CA LEU A 127 -0.07 7.99 10.02
C LEU A 127 0.36 7.67 8.58
N VAL A 128 -0.10 6.54 8.07
CA VAL A 128 0.09 6.15 6.66
C VAL A 128 -1.26 5.70 6.10
N VAL A 129 -1.82 6.50 5.18
CA VAL A 129 -3.03 6.18 4.44
C VAL A 129 -2.69 6.08 2.96
N ALA A 130 -3.08 4.98 2.32
CA ALA A 130 -2.97 4.81 0.88
C ALA A 130 -4.37 4.84 0.25
N ALA A 131 -4.50 5.47 -0.91
CA ALA A 131 -5.75 5.44 -1.67
C ALA A 131 -5.47 5.15 -3.14
N GLY A 132 -6.21 4.18 -3.70
CA GLY A 132 -6.08 3.73 -5.07
C GLY A 132 -7.40 3.74 -5.82
N PHE A 133 -7.47 4.42 -6.96
CA PHE A 133 -8.67 4.51 -7.78
C PHE A 133 -8.62 3.56 -8.98
N ILE A 134 -9.71 2.81 -9.19
CA ILE A 134 -9.91 1.86 -10.29
C ILE A 134 -10.99 2.42 -11.24
N PRO A 135 -10.62 3.10 -12.33
CA PRO A 135 -11.57 3.75 -13.24
C PRO A 135 -12.56 2.79 -13.90
N GLU A 136 -12.20 1.51 -14.05
CA GLU A 136 -13.08 0.51 -14.68
C GLU A 136 -14.29 0.15 -13.81
N THR A 137 -14.20 0.43 -12.50
CA THR A 137 -15.24 0.08 -11.52
C THR A 137 -15.75 1.27 -10.73
N ASP A 138 -15.21 2.47 -10.98
CA ASP A 138 -15.46 3.68 -10.21
C ASP A 138 -15.18 3.52 -8.70
N VAL A 139 -14.32 2.56 -8.31
CA VAL A 139 -14.01 2.26 -6.90
C VAL A 139 -12.68 2.89 -6.51
N MET A 140 -12.70 3.62 -5.38
CA MET A 140 -11.54 3.97 -4.60
C MET A 140 -11.35 2.95 -3.49
N ILE A 141 -10.17 2.36 -3.43
CA ILE A 141 -9.71 1.55 -2.30
C ILE A 141 -8.95 2.47 -1.36
N VAL A 142 -9.39 2.57 -0.10
CA VAL A 142 -8.73 3.38 0.92
C VAL A 142 -8.21 2.46 2.01
N GLN A 143 -6.92 2.52 2.29
CA GLN A 143 -6.23 1.65 3.22
C GLN A 143 -5.52 2.46 4.29
N LEU A 144 -5.80 2.16 5.55
CA LEU A 144 -5.02 2.64 6.69
C LEU A 144 -3.93 1.60 6.98
N ASN A 145 -2.68 1.94 6.70
CA ASN A 145 -1.53 1.04 6.87
C ASN A 145 -0.87 1.22 8.22
N GLN A 146 -0.84 2.45 8.75
CA GLN A 146 -0.29 2.76 10.07
C GLN A 146 -1.03 3.94 10.70
N GLY A 147 -1.07 3.96 12.03
CA GLY A 147 -1.74 4.99 12.82
C GLY A 147 -3.20 4.66 13.12
N ALA A 148 -3.89 5.58 13.78
CA ALA A 148 -5.30 5.50 14.10
C ALA A 148 -5.87 6.91 14.35
N PRO A 149 -7.18 7.13 14.21
CA PRO A 149 -7.80 8.36 14.68
C PRO A 149 -7.54 8.57 16.18
N ARG A 150 -7.44 9.83 16.61
CA ARG A 150 -7.37 10.16 18.04
C ARG A 150 -8.65 9.70 18.76
N PRO A 151 -8.62 9.43 20.08
CA PRO A 151 -9.83 9.02 20.80
C PRO A 151 -10.99 10.00 20.63
N GLY A 152 -12.15 9.50 20.19
CA GLY A 152 -13.33 10.34 19.91
C GLY A 152 -13.19 11.24 18.68
N ARG A 153 -12.33 10.87 17.73
CA ARG A 153 -12.14 11.55 16.45
C ARG A 153 -12.25 10.56 15.30
N ALA A 154 -12.44 11.06 14.09
CA ALA A 154 -12.45 10.27 12.86
C ALA A 154 -11.46 10.85 11.87
N LEU A 155 -10.94 10.02 10.98
CA LEU A 155 -10.14 10.49 9.85
C LEU A 155 -11.04 10.57 8.62
N GLU A 156 -10.95 11.65 7.87
CA GLU A 156 -11.73 11.86 6.65
C GLU A 156 -10.82 12.13 5.45
N LEU A 157 -11.11 11.47 4.33
CA LEU A 157 -10.40 11.62 3.09
C LEU A 157 -11.09 12.64 2.19
N TRP A 158 -10.30 13.53 1.60
CA TRP A 158 -10.76 14.60 0.74
C TRP A 158 -10.08 14.55 -0.62
N LEU A 159 -10.84 14.88 -1.66
CA LEU A 159 -10.35 15.12 -3.01
C LEU A 159 -10.39 16.61 -3.32
N ILE A 160 -9.27 17.15 -3.77
CA ILE A 160 -9.10 18.54 -4.17
C ILE A 160 -8.71 18.53 -5.64
N ALA A 161 -9.66 18.85 -6.52
CA ALA A 161 -9.42 18.88 -7.96
C ALA A 161 -8.33 19.90 -8.33
N ASP A 162 -7.61 19.64 -9.41
CA ASP A 162 -6.59 20.58 -9.90
C ASP A 162 -7.20 21.97 -10.16
N GLY A 163 -6.55 23.01 -9.64
CA GLY A 163 -7.03 24.39 -9.70
C GLY A 163 -8.29 24.72 -8.87
N SER A 164 -8.80 23.79 -8.05
CA SER A 164 -9.91 24.03 -7.12
C SER A 164 -9.40 24.22 -5.69
N GLU A 165 -9.97 25.18 -4.96
CA GLU A 165 -9.75 25.33 -3.51
C GLU A 165 -10.87 24.66 -2.69
N THR A 166 -11.88 24.07 -3.33
CA THR A 166 -13.00 23.42 -2.64
C THR A 166 -12.75 21.91 -2.56
N PRO A 167 -12.44 21.35 -1.37
CA PRO A 167 -12.31 19.91 -1.20
C PRO A 167 -13.67 19.23 -1.28
N VAL A 168 -13.69 17.99 -1.76
CA VAL A 168 -14.88 17.13 -1.76
C VAL A 168 -14.60 15.92 -0.88
N SER A 169 -15.46 15.67 0.10
CA SER A 169 -15.32 14.49 0.97
C SER A 169 -15.48 13.21 0.14
N LEU A 170 -14.52 12.29 0.33
CA LEU A 170 -14.58 10.90 -0.12
C LEU A 170 -14.99 9.95 1.02
N GLY A 171 -15.33 10.49 2.18
CA GLY A 171 -15.76 9.74 3.35
C GLY A 171 -14.64 9.38 4.32
N LEU A 172 -14.99 8.57 5.32
CA LEU A 172 -14.13 8.25 6.44
C LEU A 172 -13.07 7.21 6.08
N VAL A 173 -11.86 7.42 6.56
CA VAL A 173 -10.79 6.41 6.55
C VAL A 173 -11.09 5.37 7.65
N PRO A 174 -10.68 4.09 7.49
CA PRO A 174 -10.84 3.08 8.54
C PRO A 174 -10.35 3.54 9.91
N SER A 175 -11.05 3.19 10.98
CA SER A 175 -10.66 3.54 12.35
C SER A 175 -9.55 2.64 12.91
N GLU A 176 -9.29 1.51 12.26
CA GLU A 176 -8.25 0.54 12.57
C GLU A 176 -7.51 0.17 11.27
N ILE A 177 -6.32 -0.42 11.39
CA ILE A 177 -5.53 -0.88 10.24
C ILE A 177 -6.38 -1.81 9.37
N GLY A 178 -6.51 -1.47 8.10
CA GLY A 178 -7.43 -2.17 7.20
C GLY A 178 -7.79 -1.37 5.96
N GLU A 179 -8.74 -1.91 5.21
CA GLU A 179 -9.16 -1.41 3.90
C GLU A 179 -10.68 -1.22 3.85
N ILE A 180 -11.11 -0.17 3.17
CA ILE A 180 -12.50 0.03 2.74
C ILE A 180 -12.56 0.36 1.25
N ARG A 181 -13.74 0.17 0.66
CA ARG A 181 -14.04 0.57 -0.72
C ARG A 181 -15.08 1.67 -0.73
N VAL A 182 -14.79 2.73 -1.48
CA VAL A 182 -15.68 3.87 -1.69
C VAL A 182 -15.99 3.96 -3.18
N THR A 183 -17.27 4.01 -3.55
CA THR A 183 -17.67 4.29 -4.93
C THR A 183 -17.61 5.79 -5.17
N ILE A 184 -16.83 6.20 -6.16
CA ILE A 184 -16.67 7.60 -6.54
C ILE A 184 -17.88 8.04 -7.39
N PRO A 185 -18.58 9.13 -7.02
CA PRO A 185 -19.68 9.65 -7.82
C PRO A 185 -19.22 10.04 -9.24
N PRO A 186 -20.07 9.86 -10.28
CA PRO A 186 -19.72 10.19 -11.67
C PRO A 186 -19.18 11.61 -11.89
N ALA A 187 -19.65 12.58 -11.11
CA ALA A 187 -19.21 13.97 -11.20
C ALA A 187 -17.73 14.19 -10.78
N LEU A 188 -17.17 13.28 -9.98
CA LEU A 188 -15.79 13.37 -9.47
C LEU A 188 -14.80 12.52 -10.26
N LEU A 189 -15.25 11.58 -11.10
CA LEU A 189 -14.36 10.62 -11.79
C LEU A 189 -13.27 11.31 -12.61
N ALA A 190 -13.65 12.33 -13.38
CA ALA A 190 -12.72 13.11 -14.19
C ALA A 190 -11.78 14.01 -13.36
N GLN A 191 -12.07 14.21 -12.09
CA GLN A 191 -11.30 15.06 -11.19
C GLN A 191 -10.22 14.27 -10.44
N VAL A 192 -10.26 12.93 -10.44
CA VAL A 192 -9.27 12.10 -9.73
C VAL A 192 -7.88 12.22 -10.37
N GLU A 193 -7.82 12.30 -11.70
CA GLU A 193 -6.56 12.52 -12.42
C GLU A 193 -6.02 13.92 -12.14
N GLY A 194 -4.82 14.00 -11.58
CA GLY A 194 -4.18 15.27 -11.24
C GLY A 194 -4.70 15.95 -9.97
N ALA A 195 -5.67 15.35 -9.26
CA ALA A 195 -6.11 15.86 -7.96
C ALA A 195 -5.00 15.79 -6.90
N THR A 196 -5.18 16.62 -5.88
CA THR A 196 -4.54 16.44 -4.58
C THR A 196 -5.53 15.75 -3.65
N MET A 197 -5.08 14.77 -2.87
CA MET A 197 -5.86 14.23 -1.77
C MET A 197 -5.33 14.72 -0.42
N ALA A 198 -6.20 14.74 0.58
CA ALA A 198 -5.85 15.12 1.94
C ALA A 198 -6.60 14.27 2.97
N VAL A 199 -5.98 14.04 4.12
CA VAL A 199 -6.61 13.46 5.31
C VAL A 199 -6.70 14.51 6.39
N SER A 200 -7.87 14.67 6.99
CA SER A 200 -8.07 15.53 8.17
C SER A 200 -8.50 14.74 9.40
N ASP A 201 -8.21 15.30 10.57
CA ASP A 201 -8.76 14.87 11.87
C ASP A 201 -10.11 15.56 12.09
N GLU A 202 -11.19 14.80 12.17
CA GLU A 202 -12.56 15.30 12.21
C GLU A 202 -13.31 14.86 13.47
N PRO A 203 -14.44 15.50 13.81
CA PRO A 203 -15.33 15.03 14.86
C PRO A 203 -15.83 13.59 14.59
N PRO A 204 -16.41 12.90 15.60
CA PRO A 204 -17.05 11.62 15.39
C PRO A 204 -18.08 11.69 14.26
N GLY A 205 -17.92 10.82 13.26
CA GLY A 205 -18.78 10.79 12.08
C GLY A 205 -18.33 11.67 10.91
N GLY A 206 -17.22 12.41 11.04
CA GLY A 206 -16.66 13.26 10.00
C GLY A 206 -17.03 14.74 10.12
N SER A 207 -16.74 15.49 9.07
CA SER A 207 -17.05 16.91 8.95
C SER A 207 -18.57 17.14 8.87
N PRO A 208 -19.13 18.02 9.73
CA PRO A 208 -20.54 18.40 9.66
C PRO A 208 -20.83 19.47 8.60
N THR A 209 -19.81 20.10 8.03
CA THR A 209 -19.96 21.27 7.14
C THR A 209 -19.74 20.95 5.66
N GLY A 210 -19.24 19.75 5.35
CA GLY A 210 -18.83 19.39 3.99
C GLY A 210 -17.48 19.99 3.58
N GLN A 211 -16.74 20.60 4.52
CA GLN A 211 -15.36 21.07 4.37
C GLN A 211 -14.52 20.55 5.53
N PRO A 212 -13.19 20.39 5.42
CA PRO A 212 -12.36 19.99 6.55
C PRO A 212 -12.58 20.92 7.76
N THR A 213 -12.88 20.37 8.94
CA THR A 213 -13.14 21.17 10.16
C THR A 213 -12.05 21.07 11.20
N GLY A 214 -11.17 20.07 11.13
CA GLY A 214 -9.99 19.96 11.98
C GLY A 214 -8.66 20.00 11.22
N ASP A 215 -7.62 19.54 11.88
CA ASP A 215 -6.25 19.59 11.37
C ASP A 215 -6.12 18.74 10.10
N ILE A 216 -5.55 19.31 9.03
CA ILE A 216 -5.08 18.51 7.89
C ILE A 216 -3.80 17.80 8.32
N LEU A 217 -3.86 16.47 8.39
CA LEU A 217 -2.75 15.65 8.86
C LEU A 217 -1.76 15.35 7.74
N ALA A 218 -2.25 15.05 6.55
CA ALA A 218 -1.45 14.71 5.39
C ALA A 218 -2.12 15.18 4.10
N SER A 219 -1.33 15.53 3.09
CA SER A 219 -1.81 15.84 1.74
C SER A 219 -0.75 15.52 0.70
N ALA A 220 -1.17 14.98 -0.44
CA ALA A 220 -0.28 14.59 -1.53
C ALA A 220 -1.02 14.59 -2.87
N ALA A 221 -0.27 14.78 -3.96
CA ALA A 221 -0.79 14.69 -5.32
C ALA A 221 -1.01 13.24 -5.74
N VAL A 222 -2.13 12.99 -6.42
CA VAL A 222 -2.44 11.70 -7.05
C VAL A 222 -1.55 11.50 -8.27
N PHE A 223 -1.04 10.28 -8.44
CA PHE A 223 -0.24 9.90 -9.59
C PHE A 223 -0.76 8.63 -10.28
N GLU A 224 -0.54 8.53 -11.58
CA GLU A 224 -0.84 7.32 -12.36
C GLU A 224 0.26 6.26 -12.13
N LEU A 225 -0.14 5.00 -11.92
CA LEU A 225 0.76 3.87 -11.67
C LEU A 225 1.53 3.45 -12.93
#